data_AF-A0A8S1D6G0-F1
#
_entry.id   AF-A0A8S1D6G0-F1
#
_cell.length_a   1.000
_cell.length_b   1.000
_cell.length_c   1.000
_cell.angle_alpha   90.00
_cell.angle_beta   90.00
_cell.angle_gamma   90.00
#
_symmetry.space_group_name_H-M   'P 1'
#
loop_
_entity.id
_entity.type
_entity.pdbx_description
1 polymer ?
#
loop_
_entity_poly.entity_id
_entity_poly.type
_entity_poly.pdbx_seq_one_letter_code
_entity_poly.pdbx_strand_id
1 'polypeptide(L)'
;MISAIVYTLKGEFKAQSRHLSHDKPDRFSKSQWHRSDSKTCTLLYLFYKWLIAAYLLVGMVVTLVDVRILGMFQWPENAMYRLKWAIYVTNWSSVILLAQAVMSAILVTKHYLTSGQSDQKMTKLHKIYWLLNNLGNVLGPAVTILYWTTVYDPGKLWILPIF
;
A
#
# COMPACT_ATOMS: atom_id res chain seq x y z
N MET A 1 -23.99 4.14 26.76
CA MET A 1 -22.87 3.25 26.38
C MET A 1 -22.20 3.68 25.06
N ILE A 2 -22.94 3.86 23.96
CA ILE A 2 -22.40 4.31 22.65
C ILE A 2 -21.73 5.69 22.72
N SER A 3 -22.33 6.66 23.42
CA SER A 3 -21.77 8.01 23.57
C SER A 3 -20.40 8.03 24.25
N ALA A 4 -20.21 7.20 25.28
CA ALA A 4 -18.93 7.09 25.99
C ALA A 4 -17.83 6.50 25.08
N ILE A 5 -18.17 5.46 24.31
CA ILE A 5 -17.25 4.87 23.33
C ILE A 5 -16.86 5.90 22.26
N VAL A 6 -17.82 6.68 21.75
CA VAL A 6 -17.55 7.73 20.76
C VAL A 6 -16.66 8.84 21.35
N TYR A 7 -16.84 9.21 22.62
CA TYR A 7 -15.99 10.20 23.29
C TYR A 7 -14.57 9.69 23.51
N THR A 8 -14.41 8.45 23.97
CA THR A 8 -13.09 7.82 24.16
C THR A 8 -12.36 7.69 22.81
N LEU A 9 -13.05 7.21 21.77
CA LEU A 9 -12.49 7.13 20.42
C LEU A 9 -12.13 8.51 19.87
N LYS A 10 -12.95 9.54 20.08
CA LYS A 10 -12.60 10.92 19.67
C LYS A 10 -11.38 11.45 20.41
N GLY A 11 -11.24 11.15 21.70
CA GLY A 11 -10.08 11.52 22.51
C GLY A 11 -8.80 10.85 22.00
N GLU A 12 -8.86 9.55 21.76
CA GLU A 12 -7.73 8.77 21.23
C GLU A 12 -7.36 9.21 19.81
N PHE A 13 -8.33 9.38 18.91
CA PHE A 13 -8.06 9.90 17.55
C PHE A 13 -7.44 11.30 17.57
N LYS A 14 -7.80 12.16 18.54
CA LYS A 14 -7.22 13.50 18.69
C LYS A 14 -5.78 13.46 19.22
N ALA A 15 -5.46 12.50 20.09
CA ALA A 15 -4.10 12.23 20.57
C ALA A 15 -3.23 11.55 19.49
N GLN A 16 -3.76 10.53 18.80
CA GLN A 16 -3.12 9.86 17.66
C GLN A 16 -2.92 10.80 16.46
N SER A 17 -3.78 11.82 16.30
CA SER A 17 -3.61 12.90 15.33
C SER A 17 -2.27 13.64 15.48
N ARG A 18 -1.70 13.69 16.69
CA ARG A 18 -0.34 14.21 16.90
C ARG A 18 0.73 13.23 16.41
N HIS A 19 0.56 11.92 16.65
CA HIS A 19 1.46 10.87 16.16
C HIS A 19 1.43 10.69 14.64
N LEU A 20 0.31 11.03 14.00
CA LEU A 20 0.16 11.00 12.55
C LEU A 20 0.79 12.23 11.86
N SER A 21 1.39 13.15 12.62
CA SER A 21 2.07 14.32 12.08
C SER A 21 3.55 13.96 11.85
N HIS A 22 4.10 14.42 10.74
CA HIS A 22 5.49 14.21 10.37
C HIS A 22 6.18 15.56 10.25
N ASP A 23 7.36 15.71 10.85
CA ASP A 23 8.06 17.00 10.99
C ASP A 23 8.40 17.65 9.64
N LYS A 24 8.57 16.82 8.60
CA LYS A 24 8.96 17.25 7.25
C LYS A 24 8.05 16.62 6.18
N PRO A 25 6.84 17.16 5.93
CA PRO A 25 5.89 16.60 4.97
C PRO A 25 6.35 16.76 3.51
N ASP A 26 7.24 17.72 3.24
CA ASP A 26 7.85 17.94 1.93
C ASP A 26 8.66 16.74 1.43
N ARG A 27 9.16 15.90 2.35
CA ARG A 27 9.89 14.68 2.02
C ARG A 27 9.04 13.63 1.31
N PHE A 28 7.72 13.65 1.48
CA PHE A 28 6.83 12.66 0.88
C PHE A 28 6.74 12.80 -0.65
N SER A 29 6.92 14.02 -1.16
CA SER A 29 6.84 14.32 -2.60
C SER A 29 8.20 14.44 -3.27
N LYS A 30 9.30 14.39 -2.52
CA LYS A 30 10.67 14.50 -3.05
C LYS A 30 11.31 13.12 -3.21
N SER A 31 12.17 12.99 -4.21
CA SER A 31 13.04 11.82 -4.35
C SER A 31 14.07 11.83 -3.22
N GLN A 32 14.20 10.71 -2.50
CA GLN A 32 15.23 10.55 -1.47
C GLN A 32 16.65 10.44 -2.08
N TRP A 33 16.74 10.19 -3.38
CA TRP A 33 18.02 10.06 -4.11
C TRP A 33 18.50 11.38 -4.70
N HIS A 34 17.69 12.44 -4.62
CA HIS A 34 18.09 13.78 -5.03
C HIS A 34 18.83 14.52 -3.90
N ARG A 35 19.85 15.30 -4.28
CA ARG A 35 20.55 16.23 -3.36
C ARG A 35 19.54 17.22 -2.76
N SER A 36 19.67 17.44 -1.45
CA SER A 36 18.72 18.17 -0.59
C SER A 36 18.32 19.58 -1.04
N ASP A 37 19.07 20.21 -1.96
CA ASP A 37 18.84 21.58 -2.42
C ASP A 37 17.98 21.70 -3.68
N SER A 38 17.72 20.61 -4.41
CA SER A 38 16.90 20.68 -5.62
C SER A 38 15.41 20.80 -5.28
N LYS A 39 14.84 21.98 -5.53
CA LYS A 39 13.40 22.23 -5.37
C LYS A 39 12.54 21.62 -6.49
N THR A 40 13.16 21.14 -7.56
CA THR A 40 12.45 20.66 -8.74
C THR A 40 12.16 19.16 -8.65
N CYS A 41 10.89 18.81 -8.81
CA CYS A 41 10.48 17.43 -9.03
C CYS A 41 10.78 17.04 -10.49
N THR A 42 11.68 16.09 -10.71
CA THR A 42 11.97 15.60 -12.07
C THR A 42 10.79 14.79 -12.61
N LEU A 43 10.45 15.00 -13.89
CA LEU A 43 9.44 14.20 -14.59
C LEU A 43 9.72 12.69 -14.49
N LEU A 44 11.00 12.29 -14.52
CA LEU A 44 11.43 10.90 -14.35
C LEU A 44 10.98 10.31 -13.01
N TYR A 45 11.06 11.07 -11.92
CA TYR A 45 10.63 10.61 -10.59
C TYR A 45 9.11 10.45 -10.51
N LEU A 46 8.37 11.38 -11.12
CA LEU A 46 6.92 11.27 -11.24
C LEU A 46 6.53 10.02 -12.02
N PHE A 47 7.18 9.78 -13.16
CA PHE A 47 6.94 8.58 -13.98
C PHE A 47 7.25 7.29 -13.21
N TYR A 48 8.37 7.24 -12.49
CA TYR A 48 8.73 6.11 -11.61
C TYR A 48 7.65 5.79 -10.56
N LYS A 49 7.06 6.82 -9.93
CA LYS A 49 5.98 6.61 -8.94
C LYS A 49 4.72 6.04 -9.56
N TRP A 50 4.35 6.49 -10.75
CA TRP A 50 3.22 5.93 -11.48
C TRP A 50 3.50 4.51 -11.99
N LEU A 51 4.74 4.20 -12.41
CA LEU A 51 5.13 2.84 -12.78
C LEU A 51 4.97 1.85 -11.61
N ILE A 52 5.39 2.24 -10.39
CA ILE A 52 5.20 1.39 -9.21
C ILE A 52 3.71 1.16 -8.93
N ALA A 53 2.91 2.23 -8.97
CA ALA A 53 1.47 2.11 -8.76
C ALA A 53 0.81 1.20 -9.81
N ALA A 54 1.22 1.32 -11.07
CA ALA A 54 0.74 0.49 -12.17
C ALA A 54 1.15 -0.99 -11.99
N TYR A 55 2.42 -1.25 -11.63
CA TYR A 55 2.90 -2.61 -11.36
C TYR A 55 2.10 -3.29 -10.25
N LEU A 56 1.89 -2.60 -9.13
CA LEU A 56 1.08 -3.13 -8.02
C LEU A 56 -0.39 -3.29 -8.40
N LEU A 57 -0.94 -2.40 -9.23
CA LEU A 57 -2.30 -2.51 -9.73
C LEU A 57 -2.47 -3.75 -10.60
N VAL A 58 -1.53 -4.00 -11.52
CA VAL A 58 -1.53 -5.20 -12.36
C VAL A 58 -1.48 -6.45 -11.47
N GLY A 59 -0.56 -6.50 -10.50
CA GLY A 59 -0.48 -7.62 -9.55
C GLY A 59 -1.81 -7.84 -8.80
N MET A 60 -2.43 -6.76 -8.32
CA MET A 60 -3.73 -6.81 -7.64
C MET A 60 -4.84 -7.33 -8.55
N VAL A 61 -4.93 -6.84 -9.78
CA VAL A 61 -5.91 -7.30 -10.79
C VAL A 61 -5.72 -8.78 -11.07
N VAL A 62 -4.49 -9.26 -11.19
CA VAL A 62 -4.19 -10.70 -11.36
C VAL A 62 -4.70 -11.54 -10.19
N THR A 63 -4.70 -11.03 -8.95
CA THR A 63 -5.29 -11.76 -7.81
C THR A 63 -6.83 -11.80 -7.81
N LEU A 64 -7.47 -10.82 -8.46
CA LEU A 64 -8.92 -10.67 -8.50
C LEU A 64 -9.52 -11.36 -9.73
N VAL A 65 -8.83 -11.29 -10.86
CA VAL A 65 -9.22 -11.98 -12.09
C VAL A 65 -8.97 -13.46 -11.87
N ASP A 66 -10.02 -14.26 -12.03
CA ASP A 66 -9.88 -15.71 -12.01
C ASP A 66 -8.95 -16.09 -13.17
N VAL A 67 -7.79 -16.66 -12.85
CA VAL A 67 -6.77 -17.09 -13.81
C VAL A 67 -7.36 -18.11 -14.82
N ARG A 68 -8.52 -18.71 -14.50
CA ARG A 68 -9.38 -19.49 -15.41
C ARG A 68 -9.92 -18.69 -16.60
N ILE A 69 -10.31 -17.41 -16.42
CA ILE A 69 -10.81 -16.54 -17.50
C ILE A 69 -9.71 -16.26 -18.52
N LEU A 70 -8.46 -16.28 -18.08
CA LEU A 70 -7.27 -16.16 -18.92
C LEU A 70 -6.81 -17.52 -19.49
N GLY A 71 -7.51 -18.62 -19.21
CA GLY A 71 -7.19 -19.97 -19.68
C GLY A 71 -5.91 -20.58 -19.09
N MET A 72 -5.30 -19.96 -18.09
CA MET A 72 -3.95 -20.32 -17.62
C MET A 72 -3.93 -21.39 -16.52
N PHE A 73 -5.05 -21.71 -15.87
CA PHE A 73 -5.07 -22.75 -14.82
C PHE A 73 -6.47 -23.34 -14.58
N GLN A 74 -6.57 -24.67 -14.45
CA GLN A 74 -7.81 -25.40 -14.13
C GLN A 74 -7.88 -25.65 -12.61
N TRP A 75 -8.66 -24.85 -11.88
CA TRP A 75 -8.93 -25.06 -10.44
C TRP A 75 -10.36 -25.62 -10.24
N PRO A 76 -10.69 -26.28 -9.11
CA PRO A 76 -12.02 -26.87 -8.88
C PRO A 76 -13.14 -25.81 -8.74
N GLU A 77 -14.33 -26.07 -9.28
CA GLU A 77 -15.50 -25.17 -9.40
C GLU A 77 -16.23 -24.86 -8.07
N ASN A 78 -15.52 -24.34 -7.07
CA ASN A 78 -16.14 -24.08 -5.77
C ASN A 78 -16.32 -22.58 -5.56
N ALA A 79 -17.57 -22.09 -5.51
CA ALA A 79 -17.90 -20.69 -5.21
C ALA A 79 -17.27 -20.18 -3.88
N MET A 80 -16.98 -21.09 -2.95
CA MET A 80 -16.26 -20.83 -1.69
C MET A 80 -14.83 -20.31 -1.90
N TYR A 81 -14.20 -20.57 -3.03
CA TYR A 81 -12.85 -20.07 -3.34
C TYR A 81 -12.80 -18.54 -3.42
N ARG A 82 -13.86 -17.88 -3.91
CA ARG A 82 -13.92 -16.41 -4.00
C ARG A 82 -13.92 -15.74 -2.63
N LEU A 83 -14.57 -16.36 -1.63
CA LEU A 83 -14.56 -15.88 -0.25
C LEU A 83 -13.17 -16.01 0.40
N LYS A 84 -12.35 -16.96 -0.06
CA LYS A 84 -10.97 -17.12 0.45
C LYS A 84 -10.11 -15.89 0.14
N TRP A 85 -10.39 -15.17 -0.94
CA TRP A 85 -9.63 -13.97 -1.28
C TRP A 85 -9.65 -12.93 -0.14
N ALA A 86 -10.81 -12.72 0.49
CA ALA A 86 -10.99 -11.72 1.54
C ALA A 86 -10.45 -12.13 2.92
N ILE A 87 -10.12 -13.41 3.14
CA ILE A 87 -9.50 -13.85 4.41
C ILE A 87 -7.98 -13.82 4.34
N TYR A 88 -7.39 -13.76 3.14
CA TYR A 88 -5.93 -13.71 2.99
C TYR A 88 -5.41 -12.33 3.38
N VAL A 89 -4.68 -12.28 4.49
CA VAL A 89 -3.96 -11.08 4.94
C VAL A 89 -3.00 -10.54 3.86
N THR A 90 -2.45 -11.42 3.01
CA THR A 90 -1.61 -11.04 1.86
C THR A 90 -2.35 -10.15 0.87
N ASN A 91 -3.61 -10.45 0.57
CA ASN A 91 -4.41 -9.66 -0.36
C ASN A 91 -4.70 -8.27 0.22
N TRP A 92 -5.05 -8.19 1.51
CA TRP A 92 -5.23 -6.92 2.20
C TRP A 92 -3.94 -6.11 2.31
N SER A 93 -2.81 -6.76 2.53
CA SER A 93 -1.49 -6.12 2.49
C SER A 93 -1.22 -5.52 1.10
N SER A 94 -1.53 -6.25 0.03
CA SER A 94 -1.43 -5.75 -1.35
C SER A 94 -2.34 -4.54 -1.61
N VAL A 95 -3.58 -4.54 -1.11
CA VAL A 95 -4.50 -3.38 -1.19
C VAL A 95 -3.89 -2.14 -0.53
N ILE A 96 -3.34 -2.31 0.68
CA ILE A 96 -2.72 -1.20 1.43
C ILE A 96 -1.49 -0.67 0.69
N LEU A 97 -0.63 -1.54 0.15
CA LEU A 97 0.54 -1.15 -0.64
C LEU A 97 0.15 -0.44 -1.94
N LEU A 98 -0.88 -0.92 -2.65
CA LEU A 98 -1.40 -0.25 -3.85
C LEU A 98 -1.95 1.14 -3.50
N ALA A 99 -2.78 1.25 -2.47
CA ALA A 99 -3.31 2.54 -2.02
C ALA A 99 -2.19 3.50 -1.62
N GLN A 100 -1.17 3.01 -0.91
CA GLN A 100 0.03 3.77 -0.55
C GLN A 100 0.77 4.27 -1.80
N ALA A 101 0.98 3.42 -2.80
CA ALA A 101 1.70 3.77 -4.02
C ALA A 101 0.96 4.83 -4.85
N VAL A 102 -0.36 4.67 -4.99
CA VAL A 102 -1.23 5.67 -5.66
C VAL A 102 -1.18 7.00 -4.93
N MET A 103 -1.31 6.99 -3.60
CA MET A 103 -1.21 8.21 -2.79
C MET A 103 0.16 8.89 -2.95
N SER A 104 1.24 8.11 -3.03
CA SER A 104 2.59 8.64 -3.30
C SER A 104 2.64 9.33 -4.66
N ALA A 105 2.11 8.69 -5.71
CA ALA A 105 2.09 9.25 -7.07
C ALA A 105 1.25 10.54 -7.14
N ILE A 106 0.10 10.60 -6.44
CA ILE A 106 -0.74 11.80 -6.34
C ILE A 106 0.03 12.94 -5.65
N LEU A 107 0.70 12.68 -4.53
CA LEU A 107 1.48 13.69 -3.81
C LEU A 107 2.65 14.25 -4.65
N VAL A 108 3.32 13.40 -5.43
CA VAL A 108 4.39 13.81 -6.34
C VAL A 108 3.82 14.59 -7.53
N THR A 109 2.68 14.18 -8.08
CA THR A 109 1.96 14.92 -9.14
C THR A 109 1.60 16.33 -8.67
N LYS A 110 1.02 16.45 -7.46
CA LYS A 110 0.66 17.74 -6.87
C LYS A 110 1.89 18.63 -6.73
N HIS A 111 3.00 18.08 -6.23
CA HIS A 111 4.24 18.83 -6.06
C HIS A 111 4.85 19.27 -7.41
N TYR A 112 4.76 18.42 -8.44
CA TYR A 112 5.19 18.75 -9.80
C TYR A 112 4.35 19.90 -10.40
N LEU A 113 3.02 19.84 -10.28
CA LEU A 113 2.10 20.86 -10.81
C LEU A 113 2.20 22.21 -10.10
N THR A 114 2.59 22.22 -8.82
CA THR A 114 2.78 23.43 -8.02
C THR A 114 4.20 24.00 -8.13
N SER A 115 4.96 23.60 -9.16
CA SER A 115 6.34 24.03 -9.40
C SER A 115 7.26 23.83 -8.20
N GLY A 116 7.04 22.78 -7.40
CA GLY A 116 7.86 22.48 -6.24
C GLY A 116 7.58 23.36 -5.01
N GLN A 117 6.46 24.12 -4.97
CA GLN A 117 6.03 24.76 -3.74
C GLN A 117 5.83 23.67 -2.68
N SER A 118 6.66 23.70 -1.64
CA SER A 118 6.56 22.75 -0.54
C SER A 118 5.37 23.12 0.33
N ASP A 119 4.43 22.19 0.51
CA ASP A 119 3.41 22.32 1.54
C ASP A 119 4.13 22.37 2.90
N GLN A 120 4.29 23.57 3.49
CA GLN A 120 4.89 23.74 4.82
C GLN A 120 4.03 23.11 5.92
N LYS A 121 2.75 22.86 5.63
CA LYS A 121 1.79 22.24 6.55
C LYS A 121 1.26 20.94 5.98
N MET A 122 1.18 19.94 6.86
CA MET A 122 0.76 18.61 6.51
C MET A 122 -0.76 18.55 6.22
N THR A 123 -1.12 18.45 4.95
CA THR A 123 -2.52 18.29 4.51
C THR A 123 -3.09 16.91 4.86
N LYS A 124 -4.42 16.74 4.73
CA LYS A 124 -5.10 15.45 4.94
C LYS A 124 -4.52 14.32 4.06
N LEU A 125 -4.13 14.64 2.82
CA LEU A 125 -3.53 13.66 1.89
C LEU A 125 -2.20 13.12 2.42
N HIS A 126 -1.35 13.98 2.97
CA HIS A 126 -0.11 13.56 3.60
C HIS A 126 -0.36 12.66 4.82
N LYS A 127 -1.38 12.97 5.63
CA LYS A 127 -1.77 12.15 6.79
C LYS A 127 -2.21 10.75 6.37
N ILE A 128 -3.05 10.65 5.35
CA ILE A 128 -3.53 9.37 4.82
C ILE A 128 -2.36 8.58 4.21
N TYR A 129 -1.53 9.23 3.40
CA TYR A 129 -0.31 8.62 2.86
C TYR A 129 0.61 8.10 3.98
N TRP A 130 0.85 8.91 5.01
CA TRP A 130 1.71 8.55 6.12
C TRP A 130 1.19 7.33 6.88
N LEU A 131 -0.11 7.26 7.14
CA LEU A 131 -0.74 6.09 7.74
C LEU A 131 -0.56 4.84 6.87
N LEU A 132 -0.89 4.94 5.57
CA LEU A 132 -0.76 3.82 4.63
C LEU A 132 0.70 3.36 4.50
N ASN A 133 1.66 4.28 4.51
CA ASN A 133 3.09 3.99 4.48
C ASN A 133 3.55 3.22 5.71
N ASN A 134 3.10 3.61 6.91
CA ASN A 134 3.42 2.88 8.13
C ASN A 134 2.78 1.49 8.14
N LEU A 135 1.51 1.37 7.73
CA LEU A 135 0.84 0.08 7.62
C LEU A 135 1.53 -0.84 6.62
N GLY A 136 1.87 -0.33 5.43
CA GLY A 136 2.58 -1.10 4.39
C GLY A 136 3.96 -1.58 4.86
N ASN A 137 4.74 -0.71 5.53
CA ASN A 137 6.06 -1.06 6.05
C ASN A 137 6.02 -2.12 7.16
N VAL A 138 4.92 -2.24 7.90
CA VAL A 138 4.74 -3.29 8.91
C VAL A 138 4.19 -4.58 8.29
N LEU A 139 3.11 -4.46 7.51
CA LEU A 139 2.39 -5.62 6.97
C LEU A 139 3.19 -6.36 5.91
N GLY A 140 3.91 -5.67 5.02
CA GLY A 140 4.70 -6.31 3.97
C GLY A 140 5.69 -7.34 4.54
N PRO A 141 6.66 -6.91 5.36
CA PRO A 141 7.62 -7.81 6.00
C PRO A 141 6.94 -8.86 6.89
N ALA A 142 5.89 -8.50 7.64
CA ALA A 142 5.18 -9.44 8.50
C ALA A 142 4.56 -10.60 7.69
N VAL A 143 3.87 -10.29 6.59
CA VAL A 143 3.30 -11.28 5.68
C VAL A 143 4.40 -12.14 5.05
N THR A 144 5.51 -11.53 4.62
CA THR A 144 6.65 -12.28 4.06
C THR A 144 7.23 -13.25 5.09
N ILE A 145 7.49 -12.80 6.32
CA ILE A 145 8.03 -13.66 7.39
C ILE A 145 7.05 -14.78 7.71
N LEU A 146 5.77 -14.48 7.89
CA LEU A 146 4.74 -15.49 8.16
C LEU A 146 4.69 -16.52 7.04
N TYR A 147 4.73 -16.09 5.78
CA TYR A 147 4.76 -17.02 4.65
C TYR A 147 5.95 -17.98 4.75
N TRP A 148 7.17 -17.47 4.90
CA TRP A 148 8.37 -18.30 4.94
C TRP A 148 8.49 -19.18 6.18
N THR A 149 7.86 -18.80 7.30
CA THR A 149 7.98 -19.53 8.57
C THR A 149 6.85 -20.52 8.82
N THR A 150 5.63 -20.27 8.32
CA THR A 150 4.46 -21.09 8.64
C THR A 150 3.79 -21.73 7.44
N VAL A 151 3.90 -21.12 6.25
CA VAL A 151 3.20 -21.59 5.04
C VAL A 151 4.16 -22.31 4.09
N TYR A 152 5.40 -21.84 4.01
CA TYR A 152 6.40 -22.37 3.09
C TYR A 152 6.79 -23.78 3.50
N ASP A 153 6.62 -24.72 2.57
CA ASP A 153 6.96 -26.12 2.73
C ASP A 153 7.96 -26.51 1.64
N PRO A 154 9.25 -26.68 1.97
CA PRO A 154 10.27 -27.05 1.00
C PRO A 154 10.08 -28.49 0.47
N GLY A 155 9.25 -29.32 1.11
CA GLY A 155 8.91 -30.67 0.65
C GLY A 155 7.90 -30.69 -0.50
N LYS A 156 7.19 -29.59 -0.77
CA LYS A 156 6.25 -29.44 -1.89
C LYS A 156 6.93 -28.95 -3.18
N LEU A 157 8.13 -29.48 -3.47
CA LEU A 157 8.76 -29.30 -4.77
C LEU A 157 7.99 -30.10 -5.84
N TRP A 158 7.21 -29.39 -6.67
CA TRP A 158 6.86 -29.61 -8.09
C TRP A 158 6.39 -30.97 -8.65
N ILE A 159 6.18 -32.05 -7.88
CA ILE A 159 5.82 -33.36 -8.50
C ILE A 159 4.41 -33.87 -8.19
N LEU A 160 3.57 -33.21 -7.38
CA LEU A 160 2.19 -33.69 -7.19
C LEU A 160 1.14 -32.59 -7.19
N PRO A 161 -0.02 -32.83 -7.86
CA PRO A 161 -1.00 -31.81 -8.14
C PRO A 161 -1.83 -31.51 -6.89
N ILE A 162 -2.07 -30.21 -6.68
CA ILE A 162 -3.39 -29.62 -6.37
C ILE A 162 -4.02 -30.11 -5.05
N PHE A 163 -4.04 -29.20 -4.06
CA PHE A 163 -5.30 -28.91 -3.37
C PHE A 163 -6.10 -27.95 -4.22
#